data_AF-A0A8J9SEX7-F1
#
_entry.id   AF-A0A8J9SEX7-F1
#
_cell.length_a   1.000
_cell.length_b   1.000
_cell.length_c   1.000
_cell.angle_alpha   90.00
_cell.angle_beta   90.00
_cell.angle_gamma   90.00
#
_symmetry.space_group_name_H-M   'P 1'
#
loop_
_entity.id
_entity.type
_entity.pdbx_description
1 polymer ?
#
loop_
_entity_poly.entity_id
_entity_poly.type
_entity_poly.pdbx_seq_one_letter_code
_entity_poly.pdbx_strand_id
1 'polypeptide(L)'
;KEDLVGAIPPVGFFDPLGFADKADSPTLKRYREAELTHGRVAMLAVVGFLVGEAVEGSSFLFDASISGPAITHLSQVPAPFWVLLTIAIGASEQTRAVIGWVDPADAPVDKPGLLRDDYVPGDLGFDPLGLKPSDPEELITLQTKELQNGRLAMLAAAGFMAQELVNGKGILENLQG
;
A
#
# COMPACT_ATOMS: atom_id res chain seq x y z
N LYS A 1 13.57 -9.03 -17.47
CA LYS A 1 12.17 -8.54 -17.42
C LYS A 1 11.22 -9.67 -17.03
N GLU A 2 11.40 -10.86 -17.59
CA GLU A 2 10.69 -12.08 -17.16
C GLU A 2 11.10 -12.54 -15.74
N ASP A 3 12.36 -12.34 -15.33
CA ASP A 3 12.83 -12.64 -13.97
C ASP A 3 12.50 -11.55 -12.92
N LEU A 4 11.60 -10.62 -13.22
CA LEU A 4 11.19 -9.62 -12.23
C LEU A 4 10.32 -10.28 -11.17
N VAL A 5 10.64 -10.04 -9.90
CA VAL A 5 9.86 -10.50 -8.76
C VAL A 5 8.40 -10.08 -8.93
N GLY A 6 7.47 -11.04 -8.81
CA GLY A 6 6.04 -10.83 -9.01
C GLY A 6 5.51 -11.09 -10.43
N ALA A 7 6.37 -11.43 -11.40
CA ALA A 7 5.94 -11.97 -12.70
C ALA A 7 5.70 -13.49 -12.54
N ILE A 8 4.43 -13.89 -12.43
CA ILE A 8 4.04 -15.29 -12.23
C ILE A 8 2.98 -15.72 -13.26
N PRO A 9 2.90 -17.02 -13.61
CA PRO A 9 1.79 -17.55 -14.41
C PRO A 9 0.43 -17.27 -13.74
N PRO A 10 -0.67 -17.06 -14.50
CA PRO A 10 -0.79 -17.22 -15.95
C PRO A 10 -0.42 -15.97 -16.78
N VAL A 11 -0.31 -14.80 -16.15
CA VAL A 11 -0.11 -13.52 -16.86
C VAL A 11 1.35 -13.16 -17.09
N GLY A 12 2.28 -13.72 -16.30
CA GLY A 12 3.70 -13.43 -16.39
C GLY A 12 4.01 -11.94 -16.19
N PHE A 13 4.87 -11.39 -17.04
CA PHE A 13 5.16 -9.96 -17.07
C PHE A 13 4.05 -9.21 -17.83
N PHE A 14 3.18 -8.52 -17.10
CA PHE A 14 2.05 -7.77 -17.65
C PHE A 14 2.36 -6.27 -17.79
N ASP A 15 2.66 -5.83 -19.02
CA ASP A 15 2.80 -4.42 -19.39
C ASP A 15 2.28 -4.16 -20.81
N PRO A 16 0.95 -4.21 -21.04
CA PRO A 16 0.37 -4.09 -22.38
C PRO A 16 0.57 -2.70 -23.00
N LEU A 17 0.84 -1.67 -22.19
CA LEU A 17 1.01 -0.27 -22.65
C LEU A 17 2.49 0.13 -22.81
N GLY A 18 3.42 -0.78 -22.48
CA GLY A 18 4.86 -0.58 -22.60
C GLY A 18 5.38 0.54 -21.69
N PHE A 19 4.80 0.72 -20.50
CA PHE A 19 5.29 1.72 -19.55
C PHE A 19 6.68 1.38 -19.02
N ALA A 20 6.97 0.10 -18.81
CA ALA A 20 8.27 -0.36 -18.38
C ALA A 20 9.31 -0.28 -19.50
N ASP A 21 8.89 -0.42 -20.75
CA ASP A 21 9.78 -0.29 -21.93
C ASP A 21 10.19 1.17 -22.18
N LYS A 22 9.34 2.12 -21.81
CA LYS A 22 9.59 3.56 -21.96
C LYS A 22 10.33 4.18 -20.78
N ALA A 23 10.44 3.45 -19.67
CA ALA A 23 11.05 3.93 -18.43
C ALA A 23 12.56 3.66 -18.40
N ASP A 24 13.33 4.62 -17.89
CA ASP A 24 14.73 4.39 -17.53
C ASP A 24 14.83 3.55 -16.23
N SER A 25 16.01 2.98 -15.95
CA SER A 25 16.22 2.13 -14.77
C SER A 25 15.80 2.81 -13.44
N PRO A 26 16.12 4.09 -13.18
CA PRO A 26 15.62 4.79 -11.99
C PRO A 26 14.10 4.95 -11.97
N THR A 27 13.46 5.22 -13.11
CA THR A 27 11.99 5.28 -13.19
C THR A 27 11.36 3.92 -12.91
N LEU A 28 11.95 2.82 -13.39
CA LEU A 28 11.48 1.46 -13.08
C LEU A 28 11.59 1.15 -11.58
N LYS A 29 12.70 1.53 -10.93
CA LYS A 29 12.83 1.42 -9.46
C LYS A 29 11.71 2.18 -8.75
N ARG A 30 11.41 3.39 -9.22
CA ARG A 30 10.32 4.22 -8.67
C ARG A 30 8.93 3.59 -8.89
N TYR A 31 8.68 2.99 -10.04
CA TYR A 31 7.42 2.26 -10.28
C TYR A 31 7.27 1.08 -9.32
N ARG A 32 8.35 0.35 -9.04
CA ARG A 32 8.32 -0.73 -8.04
C ARG A 32 8.07 -0.20 -6.63
N GLU A 33 8.71 0.90 -6.24
CA GLU A 33 8.46 1.57 -4.94
C GLU A 33 6.98 2.00 -4.83
N ALA A 34 6.43 2.57 -5.89
CA ALA A 34 5.02 2.96 -5.95
C ALA A 34 4.11 1.73 -5.83
N GLU A 35 4.36 0.66 -6.56
CA GLU A 35 3.57 -0.58 -6.49
C GLU A 35 3.55 -1.16 -5.07
N LEU A 36 4.71 -1.23 -4.40
CA LEU A 36 4.81 -1.77 -3.05
C LEU A 36 4.08 -0.89 -2.03
N THR A 37 4.26 0.43 -2.10
CA THR A 37 3.59 1.36 -1.18
C THR A 37 2.07 1.36 -1.35
N HIS A 38 1.56 1.37 -2.58
CA HIS A 38 0.12 1.25 -2.84
C HIS A 38 -0.42 -0.11 -2.40
N GLY A 39 0.30 -1.20 -2.67
CA GLY A 39 -0.08 -2.54 -2.23
C GLY A 39 -0.17 -2.66 -0.71
N ARG A 40 0.82 -2.14 0.02
CA ARG A 40 0.83 -2.14 1.51
C ARG A 40 -0.31 -1.33 2.09
N VAL A 41 -0.53 -0.11 1.59
CA VAL A 41 -1.65 0.75 2.05
C VAL A 41 -3.00 0.10 1.72
N ALA A 42 -3.14 -0.50 0.54
CA ALA A 42 -4.37 -1.19 0.16
C ALA A 42 -4.64 -2.43 1.02
N MET A 43 -3.62 -3.22 1.37
CA MET A 43 -3.76 -4.35 2.30
C MET A 43 -4.28 -3.87 3.66
N LEU A 44 -3.73 -2.77 4.20
CA LEU A 44 -4.22 -2.16 5.44
C LEU A 44 -5.64 -1.62 5.29
N ALA A 45 -5.97 -1.03 4.13
CA ALA A 45 -7.32 -0.52 3.86
C ALA A 45 -8.35 -1.67 3.84
N VAL A 46 -8.08 -2.78 3.15
CA VAL A 46 -8.97 -3.95 3.10
C VAL A 46 -9.23 -4.50 4.50
N VAL A 47 -8.17 -4.65 5.31
CA VAL A 47 -8.33 -5.08 6.71
C VAL A 47 -9.13 -4.05 7.50
N GLY A 48 -8.87 -2.75 7.31
CA GLY A 48 -9.58 -1.66 7.98
C GLY A 48 -11.08 -1.64 7.68
N PHE A 49 -11.48 -1.81 6.41
CA PHE A 49 -12.88 -1.94 6.01
C PHE A 49 -13.56 -3.12 6.72
N LEU A 50 -12.98 -4.32 6.60
CA LEU A 50 -13.57 -5.54 7.15
C LEU A 50 -13.64 -5.51 8.68
N VAL A 51 -12.56 -5.07 9.34
CA VAL A 51 -12.52 -4.99 10.81
C VAL A 51 -13.42 -3.88 11.30
N GLY A 52 -13.41 -2.71 10.67
CA GLY A 52 -14.22 -1.56 11.06
C GLY A 52 -15.72 -1.88 11.10
N GLU A 53 -16.20 -2.60 10.08
CA GLU A 53 -17.58 -3.09 10.06
C GLU A 53 -17.82 -4.25 11.04
N ALA A 54 -16.85 -5.16 11.20
CA ALA A 54 -17.01 -6.31 12.10
C ALA A 54 -17.12 -5.91 13.58
N VAL A 55 -16.52 -4.78 13.98
CA VAL A 55 -16.53 -4.28 15.36
C VAL A 55 -17.48 -3.10 15.56
N GLU A 56 -18.34 -2.81 14.58
CA GLU A 56 -19.35 -1.76 14.70
C GLU A 56 -20.17 -1.92 15.99
N GLY A 57 -20.35 -0.84 16.75
CA GLY A 57 -21.06 -0.85 18.03
C GLY A 57 -20.34 -1.53 19.21
N SER A 58 -19.14 -2.08 18.98
CA SER A 58 -18.32 -2.72 20.03
C SER A 58 -16.85 -2.27 20.05
N SER A 59 -16.48 -1.35 19.15
CA SER A 59 -15.13 -0.80 19.06
C SER A 59 -14.74 -0.06 20.34
N PHE A 60 -13.55 -0.36 20.85
CA PHE A 60 -12.94 0.40 21.95
C PHE A 60 -12.49 1.80 21.53
N LEU A 61 -12.41 2.07 20.22
CA LEU A 61 -12.04 3.37 19.68
C LEU A 61 -13.29 4.24 19.54
N PHE A 62 -13.15 5.52 19.89
CA PHE A 62 -14.18 6.55 19.73
C PHE A 62 -15.53 6.19 20.38
N ASP A 63 -15.50 5.49 21.52
CA ASP A 63 -16.68 5.09 22.30
C ASP A 63 -17.75 4.36 21.46
N ALA A 64 -17.33 3.54 20.49
CA ALA A 64 -18.19 2.80 19.56
C ALA A 64 -19.18 3.69 18.76
N SER A 65 -18.90 5.00 18.64
CA SER A 65 -19.78 5.96 17.97
C SER A 65 -19.73 5.89 16.44
N ILE A 66 -18.73 5.22 15.87
CA ILE A 66 -18.58 5.05 14.43
C ILE A 66 -19.47 3.89 13.96
N SER A 67 -20.34 4.17 12.98
CA SER A 67 -21.34 3.22 12.49
C SER A 67 -21.64 3.37 11.00
N GLY A 68 -22.29 2.37 10.42
CA GLY A 68 -22.66 2.30 9.02
C GLY A 68 -21.52 1.89 8.08
N PRO A 69 -21.68 2.09 6.77
CA PRO A 69 -20.68 1.71 5.77
C PRO A 69 -19.32 2.38 6.03
N ALA A 70 -18.22 1.63 5.90
CA ALA A 70 -16.87 2.08 6.18
C ALA A 70 -16.45 3.34 5.40
N ILE A 71 -16.98 3.57 4.20
CA ILE A 71 -16.73 4.81 3.42
C ILE A 71 -17.15 6.07 4.17
N THR A 72 -18.14 5.97 5.07
CA THR A 72 -18.65 7.12 5.83
C THR A 72 -17.88 7.36 7.11
N HIS A 73 -17.12 6.36 7.60
CA HIS A 73 -16.37 6.43 8.84
C HIS A 73 -15.35 7.58 8.83
N LEU A 74 -14.80 7.88 7.65
CA LEU A 74 -13.84 8.98 7.45
C LEU A 74 -14.35 10.31 8.03
N SER A 75 -15.63 10.61 7.83
CA SER A 75 -16.27 11.84 8.32
C SER A 75 -16.71 11.79 9.79
N GLN A 76 -16.82 10.59 10.36
CA GLN A 76 -17.27 10.39 11.74
C GLN A 76 -16.09 10.45 12.74
N VAL A 77 -14.88 10.17 12.26
CA VAL A 77 -13.67 10.21 13.08
C VAL A 77 -13.39 11.63 13.60
N PRO A 78 -13.19 11.83 14.92
CA PRO A 78 -12.93 13.14 15.51
C PRO A 78 -11.69 13.84 14.93
N ALA A 79 -11.78 15.16 14.73
CA ALA A 79 -10.68 15.97 14.15
C ALA A 79 -9.30 15.81 14.82
N PRO A 80 -9.18 15.70 16.16
CA PRO A 80 -7.87 15.51 16.79
C PRO A 80 -7.15 14.23 16.35
N PHE A 81 -7.89 13.16 16.01
CA PHE A 81 -7.30 11.94 15.50
C PHE A 81 -6.63 12.16 14.14
N TRP A 82 -7.27 12.92 13.24
CA TRP A 82 -6.70 13.26 11.94
C TRP A 82 -5.40 14.06 12.06
N VAL A 83 -5.30 14.95 13.04
CA VAL A 83 -4.06 15.70 13.30
C VAL A 83 -2.95 14.76 13.75
N LEU A 84 -3.21 13.89 14.73
CA LEU A 84 -2.23 12.93 15.22
C LEU A 84 -1.79 11.96 14.12
N LEU A 85 -2.75 11.43 13.36
CA LEU A 85 -2.49 10.52 12.25
C LEU A 85 -1.64 11.19 11.16
N THR A 86 -1.94 12.43 10.81
CA THR A 86 -1.18 13.19 9.81
C THR A 86 0.26 13.41 10.26
N ILE A 87 0.49 13.74 11.54
CA ILE A 87 1.83 13.88 12.09
C ILE A 87 2.58 12.55 12.07
N ALA A 88 1.94 11.45 12.47
CA ALA A 88 2.55 10.12 12.50
C ALA A 88 2.92 9.64 11.08
N ILE A 89 2.02 9.79 10.11
CA ILE A 89 2.28 9.50 8.70
C ILE A 89 3.39 10.41 8.19
N GLY A 90 3.33 11.72 8.44
CA GLY A 90 4.35 12.67 8.02
C GLY A 90 5.75 12.33 8.53
N ALA A 91 5.88 11.94 9.81
CA ALA A 91 7.16 11.50 10.38
C ALA A 91 7.67 10.19 9.75
N SER A 92 6.77 9.23 9.50
CA SER A 92 7.10 7.95 8.86
C SER A 92 7.54 8.14 7.40
N GLU A 93 6.80 8.98 6.67
CA GLU A 93 7.07 9.38 5.29
C GLU A 93 8.37 10.18 5.17
N GLN A 94 8.66 11.05 6.14
CA GLN A 94 9.93 11.76 6.20
C GLN A 94 11.10 10.79 6.37
N THR A 95 10.97 9.81 7.26
CA THR A 95 12.01 8.78 7.47
C THR A 95 12.23 7.97 6.19
N ARG A 96 11.14 7.57 5.54
CA ARG A 96 11.18 6.89 4.24
C ARG A 96 11.87 7.75 3.17
N ALA A 97 11.52 9.03 3.06
CA ALA A 97 12.14 9.96 2.11
C ALA A 97 13.64 10.09 2.36
N VAL A 98 14.05 10.24 3.62
CA VAL A 98 15.46 10.34 4.02
C VAL A 98 16.24 9.05 3.73
N ILE A 99 15.61 7.86 3.71
CA ILE A 99 16.27 6.59 3.37
C ILE A 99 16.31 6.35 1.86
N GLY A 100 15.20 6.55 1.15
CA GLY A 100 15.06 6.11 -0.24
C GLY A 100 15.35 7.16 -1.32
N TRP A 101 15.16 8.45 -1.05
CA TRP A 101 15.17 9.50 -2.09
C TRP A 101 16.43 10.36 -2.04
N VAL A 102 16.93 10.73 -3.21
CA VAL A 102 17.95 11.78 -3.34
C VAL A 102 17.36 13.11 -2.88
N ASP A 103 18.18 13.92 -2.20
CA ASP A 103 17.75 15.24 -1.74
C ASP A 103 17.28 16.08 -2.94
N PRO A 104 16.11 16.75 -2.87
CA PRO A 104 15.64 17.63 -3.94
C PRO A 104 16.66 18.70 -4.38
N ALA A 105 17.58 19.12 -3.52
CA ALA A 105 18.64 20.06 -3.87
C ALA A 105 19.72 19.45 -4.78
N ASP A 106 19.94 18.13 -4.68
CA ASP A 106 20.94 17.40 -5.46
C ASP A 106 20.33 16.68 -6.68
N ALA A 107 19.00 16.62 -6.76
CA ALA A 107 18.29 15.99 -7.86
C ALA A 107 18.26 16.90 -9.11
N PRO A 108 18.53 16.36 -10.32
CA PRO A 108 18.34 17.10 -11.56
C PRO A 108 16.89 17.58 -11.72
N VAL A 109 16.70 18.81 -12.17
CA VAL A 109 15.37 19.45 -12.33
C VAL A 109 14.46 18.66 -13.27
N ASP A 110 15.03 17.97 -14.25
CA ASP A 110 14.35 17.12 -15.22
C ASP A 110 13.95 15.74 -14.67
N LYS A 111 14.50 15.32 -13.52
CA LYS A 111 14.24 14.01 -12.90
C LYS A 111 13.85 14.13 -11.42
N PRO A 112 12.72 14.79 -11.10
CA PRO A 112 12.26 14.92 -9.73
C PRO A 112 11.85 13.56 -9.13
N GLY A 113 12.26 13.30 -7.89
CA GLY A 113 11.91 12.09 -7.15
C GLY A 113 12.77 10.87 -7.52
N LEU A 114 14.05 11.09 -7.80
CA LEU A 114 15.04 10.04 -8.01
C LEU A 114 15.28 9.26 -6.70
N LEU A 115 15.24 7.94 -6.79
CA LEU A 115 15.67 7.07 -5.68
C LEU A 115 17.19 6.97 -5.66
N ARG A 116 17.78 6.77 -4.48
CA ARG A 116 19.22 6.53 -4.36
C ARG A 116 19.64 5.25 -5.07
N ASP A 117 20.87 5.20 -5.55
CA ASP A 117 21.36 4.06 -6.33
C ASP A 117 21.52 2.78 -5.50
N ASP A 118 21.92 2.94 -4.23
CA ASP A 118 22.09 1.88 -3.22
C ASP A 118 20.77 1.47 -2.54
N TYR A 119 19.68 2.19 -2.78
CA TYR A 119 18.37 1.89 -2.23
C TYR A 119 17.68 0.75 -2.97
N VAL A 120 17.18 -0.22 -2.21
CA VAL A 120 16.32 -1.30 -2.71
C VAL A 120 14.86 -0.90 -2.48
N PRO A 121 14.02 -0.83 -3.54
CA PRO A 121 12.61 -0.47 -3.40
C PRO A 121 11.89 -1.33 -2.35
N GLY A 122 11.18 -0.65 -1.45
CA GLY A 122 10.39 -1.22 -0.37
C GLY A 122 11.18 -1.66 0.86
N ASP A 123 12.51 -1.59 0.85
CA ASP A 123 13.35 -1.94 2.00
C ASP A 123 13.64 -0.70 2.86
N LEU A 124 12.95 -0.58 3.99
CA LEU A 124 13.14 0.50 4.96
C LEU A 124 14.02 0.08 6.15
N GLY A 125 14.59 -1.13 6.12
CA GLY A 125 15.32 -1.69 7.26
C GLY A 125 14.43 -2.04 8.48
N PHE A 126 13.12 -2.09 8.30
CA PHE A 126 12.17 -2.44 9.35
C PHE A 126 11.94 -3.96 9.41
N ASP A 127 12.68 -4.64 10.29
CA ASP A 127 12.47 -6.05 10.61
C ASP A 127 12.74 -6.34 12.10
N PRO A 128 11.88 -5.85 13.02
CA PRO A 128 12.09 -6.02 14.46
C PRO A 128 11.98 -7.48 14.93
N LEU A 129 11.34 -8.35 14.13
CA LEU A 129 11.10 -9.75 14.45
C LEU A 129 12.08 -10.70 13.75
N GLY A 130 12.98 -10.19 12.91
CA GLY A 130 13.95 -11.00 12.18
C GLY A 130 13.29 -11.99 11.20
N LEU A 131 12.14 -11.63 10.63
CA LEU A 131 11.38 -12.50 9.73
C LEU A 131 11.90 -12.46 8.29
N LYS A 132 12.80 -11.54 7.95
CA LYS A 132 13.43 -11.46 6.64
C LYS A 132 14.36 -12.67 6.45
N PRO A 133 14.09 -13.57 5.49
CA PRO A 133 14.97 -14.70 5.21
C PRO A 133 16.34 -14.23 4.76
N SER A 134 17.37 -14.99 5.12
CA SER A 134 18.73 -14.78 4.60
C SER A 134 18.94 -15.43 3.23
N ASP A 135 18.11 -16.42 2.88
CA ASP A 135 18.15 -17.10 1.59
C ASP A 135 17.50 -16.24 0.48
N PRO A 136 18.21 -15.94 -0.63
CA PRO A 136 17.66 -15.13 -1.71
C PRO A 136 16.40 -15.70 -2.38
N GLU A 137 16.29 -17.03 -2.52
CA GLU A 137 15.12 -17.65 -3.17
C GLU A 137 13.87 -17.56 -2.29
N GLU A 138 14.02 -17.79 -0.99
CA GLU A 138 12.96 -17.59 -0.02
C GLU A 138 12.52 -16.12 0.04
N LEU A 139 13.47 -15.18 -0.03
CA LEU A 139 13.18 -13.75 -0.06
C LEU A 139 12.35 -13.36 -1.29
N ILE A 140 12.71 -13.85 -2.48
CA ILE A 140 11.94 -13.62 -3.72
C ILE A 140 10.53 -14.20 -3.61
N THR A 141 10.40 -15.36 -2.95
CA THR A 141 9.11 -15.99 -2.71
C THR A 141 8.21 -15.14 -1.82
N LEU A 142 8.74 -14.61 -0.71
CA LEU A 142 7.99 -13.72 0.18
C LEU A 142 7.62 -12.39 -0.48
N GLN A 143 8.56 -11.76 -1.20
CA GLN A 143 8.29 -10.54 -1.95
C GLN A 143 7.21 -10.76 -3.02
N THR A 144 7.22 -11.92 -3.68
CA THR A 144 6.17 -12.29 -4.63
C THR A 144 4.82 -12.42 -3.94
N LYS A 145 4.76 -13.09 -2.77
CA LYS A 145 3.52 -13.18 -1.98
C LYS A 145 3.01 -11.80 -1.57
N GLU A 146 3.88 -10.92 -1.11
CA GLU A 146 3.54 -9.54 -0.75
C GLU A 146 2.93 -8.79 -1.95
N LEU A 147 3.58 -8.85 -3.11
CA LEU A 147 3.11 -8.17 -4.32
C LEU A 147 1.75 -8.68 -4.80
N GLN A 148 1.53 -10.00 -4.80
CA GLN A 148 0.24 -10.55 -5.22
C GLN A 148 -0.89 -10.18 -4.27
N ASN A 149 -0.64 -10.25 -2.95
CA ASN A 149 -1.63 -9.79 -1.96
C ASN A 149 -1.87 -8.29 -2.08
N GLY A 150 -0.83 -7.48 -2.31
CA GLY A 150 -0.94 -6.04 -2.53
C GLY A 150 -1.77 -5.70 -3.78
N ARG A 151 -1.54 -6.38 -4.91
CA ARG A 151 -2.32 -6.19 -6.15
C ARG A 151 -3.78 -6.56 -5.96
N LEU A 152 -4.04 -7.70 -5.32
CA LEU A 152 -5.40 -8.11 -4.99
C LEU A 152 -6.07 -7.10 -4.06
N ALA A 153 -5.35 -6.61 -3.05
CA ALA A 153 -5.87 -5.64 -2.10
C ALA A 153 -6.18 -4.29 -2.74
N MET A 154 -5.37 -3.82 -3.70
CA MET A 154 -5.66 -2.59 -4.46
C MET A 154 -6.99 -2.70 -5.20
N LEU A 155 -7.25 -3.84 -5.85
CA LEU A 155 -8.52 -4.10 -6.52
C LEU A 155 -9.68 -4.25 -5.52
N ALA A 156 -9.45 -4.95 -4.41
CA ALA A 156 -10.46 -5.16 -3.38
C ALA A 156 -10.86 -3.84 -2.70
N ALA A 157 -9.90 -2.98 -2.31
CA ALA A 157 -10.20 -1.68 -1.72
C ALA A 157 -10.99 -0.78 -2.69
N ALA A 158 -10.60 -0.74 -3.97
CA ALA A 158 -11.35 -0.02 -4.99
C ALA A 158 -12.78 -0.58 -5.17
N GLY A 159 -12.91 -1.91 -5.17
CA GLY A 159 -14.19 -2.59 -5.24
C GLY A 159 -15.08 -2.30 -4.03
N PHE A 160 -14.53 -2.32 -2.82
CA PHE A 160 -15.26 -2.03 -1.58
C PHE A 160 -15.80 -0.60 -1.59
N MET A 161 -14.94 0.38 -1.91
CA MET A 161 -15.37 1.77 -2.04
C MET A 161 -16.51 1.93 -3.05
N ALA A 162 -16.39 1.31 -4.23
CA ALA A 162 -17.43 1.38 -5.26
C ALA A 162 -18.74 0.69 -4.82
N GLN A 163 -18.64 -0.47 -4.16
CA GLN A 163 -19.80 -1.23 -3.69
C GLN A 163 -20.57 -0.48 -2.62
N GLU A 164 -19.91 0.05 -1.60
CA GLU A 164 -20.58 0.82 -0.56
C GLU A 164 -21.19 2.12 -1.10
N LEU A 165 -20.50 2.79 -2.04
CA LEU A 165 -21.02 4.01 -2.66
C LEU A 165 -22.30 3.77 -3.46
N VAL A 166 -22.43 2.60 -4.11
CA VAL A 166 -23.60 2.26 -4.93
C VAL A 166 -24.72 1.66 -4.09
N ASN A 167 -24.39 0.74 -3.18
CA ASN A 167 -25.38 -0.03 -2.43
C ASN A 167 -25.84 0.67 -1.14
N GLY A 168 -25.02 1.58 -0.59
CA GLY A 168 -25.27 2.22 0.71
C GLY A 168 -25.20 1.26 1.90
N LYS A 169 -24.64 0.07 1.72
CA LYS A 169 -24.53 -1.01 2.71
C LYS A 169 -23.07 -1.37 2.92
N GLY A 170 -22.72 -1.78 4.14
CA GLY A 170 -21.38 -2.27 4.44
C GLY A 170 -20.99 -3.51 3.62
N ILE A 171 -19.70 -3.74 3.45
CA ILE A 171 -19.15 -4.89 2.72
C ILE A 171 -19.56 -6.21 3.35
N LEU A 172 -19.51 -6.33 4.67
CA LEU A 172 -19.90 -7.56 5.36
C LEU A 172 -21.37 -7.90 5.14
N GLU A 173 -22.24 -6.88 5.12
CA GLU A 173 -23.66 -7.07 4.80
C GLU A 173 -23.83 -7.54 3.34
N ASN A 174 -23.13 -6.92 2.39
CA ASN A 174 -23.17 -7.31 0.98
C ASN A 174 -22.64 -8.73 0.73
N LEU A 175 -21.71 -9.22 1.56
CA LEU A 175 -21.16 -10.57 1.45
C LEU A 175 -22.08 -11.65 2.03
N GLN A 176 -22.97 -11.30 2.95
CA GLN A 176 -23.85 -12.25 3.64
C GLN A 176 -25.16 -12.55 2.90
N GLY A 177 -25.51 -11.73 1.89
CA GLY A 177 -26.67 -11.93 1.01
C GLY A 177 -27.92 -11.18 1.45
#